data_AF-A0A965UCW6-F1
#
_entry.id   AF-A0A965UCW6-F1
#
_cell.length_a   1.000
_cell.length_b   1.000
_cell.length_c   1.000
_cell.angle_alpha   90.00
_cell.angle_beta   90.00
_cell.angle_gamma   90.00
#
_symmetry.space_group_name_H-M   'P 1'
#
loop_
_entity.id
_entity.type
_entity.pdbx_description
1 polymer ?
#
loop_
_entity_poly.entity_id
_entity_poly.type
_entity_poly.pdbx_seq_one_letter_code
_entity_poly.pdbx_strand_id
1 'polypeptide(L)' 'MRQYIETRCASALHKTPQGKGGPFAYDLNAYRGCEHRCQYCFAQYSHAYLEDGDYFGHIYVK' A
#
# COMPACT_ATOMS: atom_id res chain seq x y z
N MET A 1 14.28 10.82 -7.37
CA MET A 1 15.02 9.61 -6.96
C MET A 1 14.10 8.82 -6.04
N ARG A 2 14.07 7.49 -6.12
CA ARG A 2 13.11 6.72 -5.31
C ARG A 2 13.53 6.75 -3.84
N GLN A 3 12.55 6.89 -2.96
CA GLN A 3 12.70 6.88 -1.51
C GLN A 3 11.74 5.85 -0.91
N TYR A 4 12.27 5.00 -0.04
CA TYR A 4 11.48 4.07 0.76
C TYR A 4 11.28 4.71 2.14
N ILE A 5 10.03 4.95 2.50
CA ILE A 5 9.64 5.64 3.73
C ILE A 5 9.06 4.60 4.68
N GLU A 6 9.80 4.27 5.74
CA GLU A 6 9.31 3.35 6.76
C GLU A 6 8.15 3.97 7.54
N THR A 7 7.04 3.24 7.58
CA THR A 7 5.85 3.60 8.33
C THR A 7 5.75 2.71 9.55
N ARG A 8 5.62 3.33 10.73
CA ARG A 8 5.36 2.58 11.95
C ARG A 8 3.96 1.96 11.87
N CYS A 9 3.89 0.65 11.72
CA CYS A 9 2.64 -0.10 11.78
C CYS A 9 2.45 -0.73 13.16
N ALA A 10 1.21 -0.77 13.65
CA ALA A 10 0.88 -1.52 14.87
C ALA A 10 0.84 -3.04 14.60
N SER A 11 0.39 -3.42 13.40
CA SER A 11 0.41 -4.78 12.87
C SER A 11 0.53 -4.70 11.35
N ALA A 12 1.31 -5.60 10.75
CA ALA A 12 1.37 -5.76 9.30
C ALA A 12 0.13 -6.50 8.77
N LEU A 13 -0.39 -7.48 9.53
CA LEU A 13 -1.50 -8.34 9.12
C LEU A 13 -2.85 -7.74 9.54
N HIS A 14 -3.81 -7.75 8.62
CA HIS A 14 -5.20 -7.42 8.88
C HIS A 14 -6.04 -8.70 8.85
N LYS A 15 -6.97 -8.85 9.81
CA LYS A 15 -7.84 -10.03 9.89
C LYS A 15 -9.02 -9.86 8.95
N THR A 16 -9.19 -10.79 8.03
CA THR A 16 -10.30 -10.74 7.06
C THR A 16 -11.63 -11.12 7.72
N PRO A 17 -12.77 -10.57 7.27
CA PRO A 17 -14.08 -11.00 7.75
C PRO A 17 -14.37 -12.45 7.37
N GLN A 18 -14.84 -13.26 8.33
CA GLN A 18 -15.22 -14.64 8.04
C GLN A 18 -16.36 -14.70 7.03
N GLY A 19 -16.22 -15.54 6.00
CA GLY A 19 -17.21 -15.70 4.94
C GLY A 19 -17.24 -14.60 3.87
N LYS A 20 -16.41 -13.55 3.98
CA LYS A 20 -16.24 -12.53 2.93
C LYS A 20 -14.74 -12.31 2.66
N GLY A 21 -14.19 -13.00 1.65
CA GLY A 21 -12.82 -12.69 1.20
C GLY A 21 -11.93 -13.86 0.76
N GLY A 22 -12.44 -15.09 0.63
CA GLY A 22 -11.65 -16.24 0.19
C GLY A 22 -11.13 -17.11 1.34
N PRO A 23 -10.22 -18.07 1.09
CA PRO A 23 -9.84 -19.10 2.06
C PRO A 23 -8.90 -18.64 3.18
N PHE A 24 -8.46 -17.37 3.15
CA PHE A 24 -7.44 -16.84 4.05
C PHE A 24 -8.06 -16.04 5.19
N ALA A 25 -7.52 -16.23 6.40
CA ALA A 25 -7.96 -15.53 7.62
C ALA A 25 -7.32 -14.14 7.79
N TYR A 26 -6.30 -13.81 6.99
CA TYR A 26 -5.59 -12.53 7.06
C TYR A 26 -5.21 -12.05 5.67
N ASP A 27 -5.12 -10.74 5.51
CA ASP A 27 -4.52 -10.06 4.37
C ASP A 27 -3.36 -9.14 4.82
N LEU A 28 -2.58 -8.70 3.83
CA LEU A 28 -1.42 -7.84 4.02
C LEU A 28 -1.29 -6.86 2.85
N ASN A 29 -1.13 -5.57 3.19
CA ASN A 29 -0.62 -4.56 2.28
C ASN A 29 0.74 -4.09 2.79
N ALA A 30 1.81 -4.64 2.20
CA ALA A 30 3.19 -4.43 2.64
C ALA A 30 3.76 -3.05 2.27
N TYR A 31 3.22 -2.43 1.22
CA TYR A 31 3.68 -1.12 0.77
C TYR A 31 2.59 -0.33 0.04
N ARG A 32 2.80 0.99 -0.06
CA ARG A 32 2.00 1.92 -0.87
C ARG A 32 2.90 2.86 -1.69
N GLY A 33 2.75 2.83 -3.00
CA GLY A 33 3.65 3.46 -3.98
C GLY A 33 4.25 2.40 -4.91
N CYS A 34 4.76 2.76 -6.09
CA CYS A 34 5.27 1.75 -7.03
C CYS A 34 6.27 2.35 -8.04
N GLU A 35 7.34 1.64 -8.38
CA GLU A 35 8.35 2.15 -9.31
C GLU A 35 8.01 1.97 -10.81
N HIS A 36 6.98 1.18 -11.12
CA HIS A 36 6.67 0.72 -12.48
C HIS A 36 6.05 1.78 -13.40
N ARG A 37 5.54 2.90 -12.85
CA ARG A 37 5.00 4.01 -13.66
C ARG A 37 3.90 3.64 -14.65
N CYS A 38 3.07 2.63 -14.30
CA CYS A 38 1.96 2.22 -15.17
C CYS A 38 0.92 3.35 -15.28
N GLN A 39 0.65 3.82 -16.51
CA GLN A 39 -0.30 4.92 -16.77
C GLN A 39 -1.72 4.63 -16.25
N TYR A 40 -2.11 3.35 -16.25
CA TYR A 40 -3.42 2.87 -15.81
C TYR A 40 -3.41 2.31 -14.38
N CYS A 41 -2.40 2.63 -13.57
CA CYS A 41 -2.33 2.12 -12.20
C CYS A 41 -3.48 2.73 -11.37
N PHE A 42 -4.45 1.89 -11.01
CA PHE A 42 -5.59 2.31 -10.19
C PHE A 42 -5.15 2.75 -8.79
N ALA A 43 -4.00 2.32 -8.27
CA ALA A 43 -3.59 2.61 -6.91
C ALA A 43 -2.99 4.03 -6.72
N GLN A 44 -2.78 4.80 -7.80
CA GLN A 44 -2.19 6.15 -7.73
C GLN A 44 -2.93 7.10 -6.79
N TYR A 45 -4.28 7.07 -6.79
CA TYR A 45 -5.07 7.96 -5.93
C TYR A 45 -4.82 7.73 -4.44
N SER A 46 -4.32 6.55 -4.04
CA SER A 46 -4.14 6.19 -2.64
C SER A 46 -3.06 7.01 -1.91
N HIS A 47 -2.18 7.65 -2.67
CA HIS A 47 -1.14 8.54 -2.15
C HIS A 47 -1.71 9.87 -1.64
N ALA A 48 -2.85 10.32 -2.18
CA ALA A 48 -3.55 11.49 -1.67
C ALA A 48 -3.99 11.32 -0.20
N TYR A 49 -4.26 10.09 0.26
CA TYR A 49 -4.56 9.83 1.68
C TYR A 49 -3.34 9.97 2.61
N LEU A 50 -2.14 10.11 2.05
CA LEU A 50 -0.90 10.38 2.78
C LEU A 50 -0.47 11.84 2.63
N GLU A 51 -1.31 12.68 2.00
CA GLU A 51 -0.97 14.06 1.61
C GLU A 51 0.31 14.14 0.77
N ASP A 52 0.60 13.07 0.01
CA ASP A 52 1.78 12.92 -0.84
C ASP A 52 1.35 12.79 -2.30
N GLY A 53 2.00 13.54 -3.18
CA GLY A 53 1.74 13.53 -4.62
C GLY A 53 2.65 12.59 -5.42
N ASP A 54 3.72 12.07 -4.82
CA ASP A 54 4.76 11.32 -5.54
C ASP A 54 4.59 9.79 -5.41
N TYR A 55 3.51 9.24 -5.98
CA TYR A 55 3.22 7.80 -5.98
C TYR A 55 4.36 6.93 -6.54
N PHE A 56 5.15 7.47 -7.47
CA PHE A 56 6.19 6.73 -8.16
C PHE A 56 7.60 6.94 -7.58
N GLY A 57 7.80 7.98 -6.78
CA GLY A 57 9.07 8.31 -6.13
C GLY A 57 9.09 8.03 -4.64
N HIS A 58 7.95 8.09 -3.95
CA HIS A 58 7.84 7.76 -2.52
C HIS A 58 7.09 6.44 -2.34
N ILE A 59 7.76 5.46 -1.73
CA ILE A 59 7.20 4.13 -1.46
C ILE A 59 7.15 3.94 0.04
N TYR A 60 5.95 4.00 0.60
CA TYR A 60 5.72 3.78 2.02
C TYR A 60 5.74 2.28 2.29
N VAL A 61 6.60 1.83 3.19
CA VAL A 61 6.76 0.41 3.56
C VAL A 61 6.39 0.21 5.02
N LYS A 62 5.83 -0.95 5.35
CA LYS A 62 5.36 -1.30 6.71
C LYS A 62 6.13 -2.46 7.30
#